data_AF-A0A7Y8KFT5-F1
#
_entry.id   AF-A0A7Y8KFT5-F1
#
_cell.length_a   1.000
_cell.length_b   1.000
_cell.length_c   1.000
_cell.angle_alpha   90.00
_cell.angle_beta   90.00
_cell.angle_gamma   90.00
#
_symmetry.space_group_name_H-M   'P 1'
#
loop_
_entity.id
_entity.type
_entity.pdbx_description
1 polymer ?
#
loop_
_entity_poly.entity_id
_entity_poly.type
_entity_poly.pdbx_seq_one_letter_code
_entity_poly.pdbx_strand_id
1 'polypeptide(L)'
;EGQLFPQSVDDLAAVLDVISRYGCHHLTLQADVRPRTLAEAARLVEGWQRLAEQVDFPILLETHRYRLTNDLLFTLDLLVQMPDLKLLADLSHYVVGRELPEPGAFEDDEQIRTILRHSWGFHGRVASSEQVQVSVGFPQHQAWVERFTGWWRYGIEDWLARPDAPNSLSFTCELGPPPYAITDANGGEISDRWAEALKLKTLIRQVWESCQR
;
A
#
# COMPACT_ATOMS: atom_id res chain seq x y z
N GLU A 1 11.52 6.51 -3.44
CA GLU A 1 11.06 5.11 -3.28
C GLU A 1 11.77 4.26 -4.31
N GLY A 2 12.16 3.05 -3.95
CA GLY A 2 12.53 2.00 -4.88
C GLY A 2 11.50 0.88 -4.84
N GLN A 3 11.38 0.10 -5.91
CA GLN A 3 10.44 -1.03 -5.98
C GLN A 3 11.15 -2.29 -6.46
N LEU A 4 10.86 -3.41 -5.79
CA LEU A 4 11.41 -4.73 -6.11
C LEU A 4 10.30 -5.77 -6.13
N PHE A 5 10.44 -6.77 -7.00
CA PHE A 5 9.49 -7.88 -7.17
C PHE A 5 10.18 -9.21 -6.84
N PRO A 6 10.59 -9.44 -5.56
CA PRO A 6 11.43 -10.59 -5.23
C PRO A 6 10.62 -11.89 -5.26
N GLN A 7 11.23 -12.96 -5.75
CA GLN A 7 10.70 -14.33 -5.68
C GLN A 7 11.39 -15.16 -4.59
N SER A 8 12.55 -14.70 -4.13
CA SER A 8 13.39 -15.35 -3.12
C SER A 8 14.06 -14.32 -2.20
N VAL A 9 14.74 -14.80 -1.17
CA VAL A 9 15.58 -13.96 -0.29
C VAL A 9 16.79 -13.42 -1.04
N ASP A 10 17.37 -14.22 -1.94
CA ASP A 10 18.56 -13.86 -2.72
C ASP A 10 18.29 -12.70 -3.70
N ASP A 11 17.07 -12.60 -4.24
CA ASP A 11 16.68 -11.48 -5.11
C ASP A 11 16.78 -10.13 -4.39
N LEU A 12 16.41 -10.08 -3.11
CA LEU A 12 16.57 -8.88 -2.29
C LEU A 12 18.04 -8.60 -2.03
N ALA A 13 18.82 -9.62 -1.63
CA ALA A 13 20.25 -9.46 -1.35
C ALA A 13 21.00 -8.83 -2.53
N ALA A 14 20.75 -9.32 -3.75
CA ALA A 14 21.37 -8.80 -4.98
C ALA A 14 21.05 -7.32 -5.23
N VAL A 15 19.84 -6.86 -4.87
CA VAL A 15 19.44 -5.46 -5.05
C VAL A 15 20.03 -4.57 -3.96
N LEU A 16 20.15 -5.06 -2.73
CA LEU A 16 20.74 -4.30 -1.62
C LEU A 16 22.20 -3.90 -1.91
N ASP A 17 22.98 -4.76 -2.57
CA ASP A 17 24.35 -4.47 -3.00
C ASP A 17 24.45 -3.26 -3.96
N VAL A 18 23.39 -3.02 -4.74
CA VAL A 18 23.31 -1.95 -5.72
C VAL A 18 22.74 -0.70 -5.08
N ILE A 19 21.55 -0.79 -4.47
CA ILE A 19 20.79 0.38 -4.03
C ILE A 19 21.46 1.09 -2.84
N SER A 20 22.19 0.35 -1.99
CA SER A 20 22.91 0.93 -0.84
C SER A 20 23.97 1.96 -1.26
N ARG A 21 24.42 1.95 -2.52
CA ARG A 21 25.37 2.91 -3.07
C ARG A 21 24.74 4.26 -3.46
N TYR A 22 23.43 4.27 -3.69
CA TYR A 22 22.69 5.44 -4.18
C TYR A 22 21.77 6.04 -3.11
N GLY A 23 21.50 5.28 -2.03
CA GLY A 23 20.53 5.63 -1.01
C GLY A 23 19.10 5.44 -1.50
N CYS A 24 18.19 5.23 -0.55
CA CYS A 24 16.77 5.10 -0.83
C CYS A 24 15.96 5.70 0.32
N HIS A 25 14.83 6.37 0.04
CA HIS A 25 13.92 6.74 1.13
C HIS A 25 13.34 5.48 1.80
N HIS A 26 12.93 4.50 0.98
CA HIS A 26 12.47 3.18 1.38
C HIS A 26 12.39 2.29 0.13
N LEU A 27 12.56 0.99 0.32
CA LEU A 27 12.41 -0.03 -0.73
C LEU A 27 11.11 -0.81 -0.51
N THR A 28 10.22 -0.75 -1.48
CA THR A 28 8.93 -1.44 -1.48
C THR A 28 9.07 -2.81 -2.12
N LEU A 29 8.65 -3.86 -1.42
CA LEU A 29 8.64 -5.23 -1.92
C LEU A 29 7.23 -5.62 -2.38
N GLN A 30 7.05 -5.80 -3.68
CA GLN A 30 5.94 -6.55 -4.24
C GLN A 30 6.33 -8.03 -4.31
N ALA A 31 6.27 -8.72 -3.18
CA ALA A 31 6.66 -10.12 -3.03
C ALA A 31 5.98 -11.03 -4.09
N ASP A 32 6.72 -11.40 -5.14
CA ASP A 32 6.20 -12.09 -6.32
C ASP A 32 6.08 -13.61 -6.10
N VAL A 33 5.42 -13.97 -5.00
CA VAL A 33 5.19 -15.34 -4.55
C VAL A 33 3.75 -15.51 -4.09
N ARG A 34 3.25 -16.75 -4.06
CA ARG A 34 1.91 -17.10 -3.56
C ARG A 34 2.00 -18.31 -2.63
N PRO A 35 2.57 -18.15 -1.42
CA PRO A 35 2.65 -19.24 -0.46
C PRO A 35 1.25 -19.76 -0.13
N ARG A 36 1.12 -21.07 0.12
CA ARG A 36 -0.17 -21.68 0.48
C ARG A 36 -0.40 -21.72 1.98
N THR A 37 0.64 -21.53 2.77
CA THR A 37 0.59 -21.61 4.23
C THR A 37 1.25 -20.41 4.89
N LEU A 38 0.78 -20.05 6.09
CA LEU A 38 1.42 -19.02 6.91
C LEU A 38 2.89 -19.34 7.20
N ALA A 39 3.22 -20.62 7.43
CA ALA A 39 4.59 -21.04 7.69
C ALA A 39 5.53 -20.81 6.49
N GLU A 40 5.05 -21.00 5.26
CA GLU A 40 5.83 -20.67 4.05
C GLU A 40 6.03 -19.17 3.90
N ALA A 41 4.96 -18.38 4.10
CA ALA A 41 5.02 -16.93 4.04
C ALA A 41 5.99 -16.37 5.08
N ALA A 42 5.86 -16.79 6.35
CA ALA A 42 6.68 -16.33 7.45
C ALA A 42 8.17 -16.60 7.23
N ARG A 43 8.55 -17.79 6.70
CA ARG A 43 9.95 -18.09 6.39
C ARG A 43 10.56 -17.13 5.36
N LEU A 44 9.80 -16.77 4.33
CA LEU A 44 10.27 -15.83 3.30
C LEU A 44 10.39 -14.40 3.87
N VAL A 45 9.36 -13.94 4.57
CA VAL A 45 9.32 -12.60 5.16
C VAL A 45 10.41 -12.42 6.22
N GLU A 46 10.65 -13.43 7.05
CA GLU A 46 11.75 -13.44 8.04
C GLU A 46 13.12 -13.32 7.34
N GLY A 47 13.31 -14.02 6.22
CA GLY A 47 14.51 -13.88 5.39
C GLY A 47 14.71 -12.46 4.88
N TRP A 48 13.66 -11.80 4.40
CA TRP A 48 13.72 -10.41 3.95
C TRP A 48 13.93 -9.42 5.10
N GLN A 49 13.32 -9.64 6.28
CA GLN A 49 13.55 -8.78 7.45
C GLN A 49 15.00 -8.83 7.93
N ARG A 50 15.63 -10.02 7.97
CA ARG A 50 17.06 -10.15 8.29
C ARG A 50 17.97 -9.39 7.34
N LEU A 51 17.58 -9.25 6.07
CA LEU A 51 18.31 -8.42 5.10
C LEU A 51 18.01 -6.93 5.31
N ALA A 52 16.77 -6.58 5.66
CA ALA A 52 16.37 -5.21 5.97
C ALA A 52 17.15 -4.61 7.15
N GLU A 53 17.55 -5.42 8.13
CA GLU A 53 18.39 -5.00 9.26
C GLU A 53 19.81 -4.57 8.85
N GLN A 54 20.24 -4.89 7.63
CA GLN A 54 21.60 -4.61 7.14
C GLN A 54 21.72 -3.28 6.39
N VAL A 55 20.61 -2.55 6.23
CA VAL A 55 20.56 -1.28 5.51
C VAL A 55 19.96 -0.17 6.38
N ASP A 56 20.26 1.08 6.04
CA ASP A 56 19.87 2.28 6.80
C ASP A 56 18.54 2.91 6.33
N PHE A 57 17.87 2.27 5.37
CA PHE A 57 16.55 2.68 4.87
C PHE A 57 15.50 1.59 5.10
N PRO A 58 14.22 1.95 5.28
CA PRO A 58 13.15 0.97 5.47
C PRO A 58 12.94 0.07 4.25
N ILE A 59 12.68 -1.20 4.51
CA ILE A 59 12.14 -2.14 3.53
C ILE A 59 10.70 -2.45 3.94
N LEU A 60 9.76 -2.19 3.04
CA LEU A 60 8.33 -2.28 3.30
C LEU A 60 7.69 -3.34 2.41
N LEU A 61 6.95 -4.28 2.99
CA LEU A 61 6.19 -5.27 2.22
C LEU A 61 4.86 -4.67 1.77
N GLU A 62 4.63 -4.60 0.46
CA GLU A 62 3.43 -3.98 -0.09
C GLU A 62 2.22 -4.91 0.06
N THR A 63 1.05 -4.35 0.41
CA THR A 63 -0.24 -5.04 0.28
C THR A 63 -0.68 -5.06 -1.19
N HIS A 64 -0.62 -6.22 -1.85
CA HIS A 64 -0.85 -6.25 -3.29
C HIS A 64 -1.51 -7.56 -3.76
N ARG A 65 -2.55 -7.43 -4.60
CA ARG A 65 -3.25 -8.59 -5.20
C ARG A 65 -2.29 -9.42 -6.03
N TYR A 66 -2.48 -10.74 -6.09
CA TYR A 66 -1.58 -11.65 -6.81
C TYR A 66 -0.12 -11.65 -6.29
N ARG A 67 0.15 -11.14 -5.08
CA ARG A 67 1.45 -11.25 -4.37
C ARG A 67 1.27 -12.04 -3.06
N LEU A 68 2.31 -12.10 -2.23
CA LEU A 68 2.25 -12.78 -0.92
C LEU A 68 1.07 -12.26 -0.07
N THR A 69 0.86 -10.95 -0.07
CA THR A 69 -0.14 -10.20 0.71
C THR A 69 -1.47 -10.02 -0.03
N ASN A 70 -1.81 -10.93 -0.95
CA ASN A 70 -3.00 -10.77 -1.79
C ASN A 70 -4.34 -10.86 -1.03
N ASP A 71 -4.38 -11.62 0.06
CA ASP A 71 -5.58 -11.82 0.87
C ASP A 71 -5.45 -11.07 2.20
N LEU A 72 -6.49 -10.29 2.55
CA LEU A 72 -6.50 -9.47 3.75
C LEU A 72 -6.45 -10.33 5.01
N LEU A 73 -7.26 -11.39 5.09
CA LEU A 73 -7.35 -12.22 6.30
C LEU A 73 -6.04 -12.97 6.54
N PHE A 74 -5.45 -13.55 5.48
CA PHE A 74 -4.14 -14.17 5.53
C PHE A 74 -3.05 -13.19 5.99
N THR A 75 -3.09 -11.95 5.49
CA THR A 75 -2.11 -10.93 5.88
C THR A 75 -2.31 -10.51 7.34
N LEU A 76 -3.54 -10.43 7.84
CA LEU A 76 -3.81 -10.18 9.26
C LEU A 76 -3.26 -11.32 10.14
N ASP A 77 -3.46 -12.58 9.75
CA ASP A 77 -2.90 -13.73 10.47
C ASP A 77 -1.36 -13.72 10.45
N LEU A 78 -0.75 -13.27 9.34
CA LEU A 78 0.70 -13.09 9.25
C LEU A 78 1.20 -12.00 10.20
N LEU A 79 0.47 -10.87 10.32
CA LEU A 79 0.80 -9.79 11.25
C LEU A 79 0.68 -10.22 12.72
N VAL A 80 -0.22 -11.15 13.05
CA VAL A 80 -0.27 -11.76 14.40
C VAL A 80 1.02 -12.54 14.70
N GLN A 81 1.59 -13.25 13.72
CA GLN A 81 2.85 -13.98 13.89
C GLN A 81 4.08 -13.08 13.83
N MET A 82 4.00 -11.97 13.09
CA MET A 82 5.10 -11.06 12.80
C MET A 82 4.69 -9.62 13.11
N PRO A 83 4.51 -9.25 14.39
CA PRO A 83 3.96 -7.95 14.78
C PRO A 83 4.82 -6.76 14.35
N ASP A 84 6.13 -6.95 14.19
CA ASP A 84 7.06 -5.90 13.74
C ASP A 84 7.19 -5.80 12.21
N LEU A 85 6.40 -6.58 11.45
CA LEU A 85 6.39 -6.51 9.99
C LEU A 85 5.90 -5.13 9.53
N LYS A 86 6.77 -4.44 8.79
CA LYS A 86 6.48 -3.12 8.22
C LYS A 86 5.86 -3.26 6.84
N LEU A 87 4.66 -2.72 6.68
CA LEU A 87 3.93 -2.73 5.42
C LEU A 87 4.06 -1.41 4.67
N LEU A 88 3.91 -1.49 3.35
CA LEU A 88 3.43 -0.38 2.53
C LEU A 88 1.97 -0.68 2.19
N ALA A 89 1.06 0.22 2.55
CA ALA A 89 -0.36 0.01 2.27
C ALA A 89 -0.74 0.62 0.92
N ASP A 90 -0.99 -0.26 -0.06
CA ASP A 90 -1.93 -0.01 -1.14
C ASP A 90 -3.26 -0.71 -0.85
N LEU A 91 -4.20 0.04 -0.27
CA LEU A 91 -5.50 -0.49 0.15
C LEU A 91 -6.40 -0.85 -1.05
N SER A 92 -6.11 -0.33 -2.25
CA SER A 92 -6.92 -0.57 -3.45
C SER A 92 -7.01 -2.06 -3.78
N HIS A 93 -5.96 -2.82 -3.47
CA HIS A 93 -5.89 -4.25 -3.69
C HIS A 93 -6.83 -5.06 -2.80
N TYR A 94 -7.04 -4.63 -1.55
CA TYR A 94 -7.99 -5.31 -0.66
C TYR A 94 -9.43 -4.94 -0.96
N VAL A 95 -9.70 -3.67 -1.30
CA VAL A 95 -11.05 -3.23 -1.69
C VAL A 95 -11.57 -4.04 -2.86
N VAL A 96 -10.82 -4.08 -3.96
CA VAL A 96 -11.22 -4.86 -5.15
C VAL A 96 -11.11 -6.37 -4.92
N GLY A 97 -10.08 -6.82 -4.20
CA GLY A 97 -9.78 -8.24 -4.04
C GLY A 97 -10.78 -8.97 -3.14
N ARG A 98 -11.39 -8.26 -2.19
CA ARG A 98 -12.42 -8.79 -1.29
C ARG A 98 -13.81 -8.27 -1.56
N GLU A 99 -13.98 -7.50 -2.64
CA GLU A 99 -15.26 -6.87 -2.98
C GLU A 99 -15.84 -6.09 -1.77
N LEU A 100 -14.99 -5.35 -1.06
CA LEU A 100 -15.42 -4.60 0.12
C LEU A 100 -16.52 -3.61 -0.30
N PRO A 101 -17.63 -3.47 0.44
CA PRO A 101 -18.74 -2.62 0.02
C PRO A 101 -18.55 -1.13 0.40
N GLU A 102 -19.35 -0.26 -0.21
CA GLU A 102 -19.53 1.15 0.18
C GLU A 102 -21.04 1.46 0.28
N PRO A 103 -21.59 1.73 1.48
CA PRO A 103 -20.89 1.77 2.77
C PRO A 103 -20.49 0.37 3.25
N GLY A 104 -19.25 0.24 3.73
CA GLY A 104 -18.69 -1.00 4.26
C GLY A 104 -19.06 -1.29 5.71
N ALA A 105 -18.80 -2.53 6.15
CA ALA A 105 -19.09 -2.94 7.52
C ALA A 105 -18.01 -2.42 8.50
N PHE A 106 -18.38 -2.29 9.77
CA PHE A 106 -17.44 -1.91 10.83
C PHE A 106 -16.23 -2.86 10.92
N GLU A 107 -16.47 -4.15 10.73
CA GLU A 107 -15.41 -5.17 10.77
C GLU A 107 -14.40 -4.97 9.62
N ASP A 108 -14.85 -4.62 8.42
CA ASP A 108 -13.97 -4.33 7.28
C ASP A 108 -13.05 -3.14 7.59
N ASP A 109 -13.61 -2.09 8.20
CA ASP A 109 -12.85 -0.91 8.61
C ASP A 109 -11.81 -1.24 9.70
N GLU A 110 -12.15 -2.07 10.68
CA GLU A 110 -11.18 -2.52 11.71
C GLU A 110 -10.05 -3.37 11.12
N GLN A 111 -10.35 -4.22 10.13
CA GLN A 111 -9.34 -5.00 9.41
C GLN A 111 -8.39 -4.08 8.62
N ILE A 112 -8.91 -3.08 7.91
CA ILE A 112 -8.10 -2.07 7.21
C ILE A 112 -7.28 -1.22 8.19
N ARG A 113 -7.87 -0.80 9.32
CA ARG A 113 -7.16 -0.10 10.39
C ARG A 113 -6.00 -0.93 10.94
N THR A 114 -6.17 -2.24 11.07
CA THR A 114 -5.08 -3.14 11.47
C THR A 114 -3.93 -3.09 10.47
N ILE A 115 -4.20 -3.19 9.16
CA ILE A 115 -3.17 -3.01 8.12
C ILE A 115 -2.44 -1.66 8.27
N LEU A 116 -3.19 -0.58 8.49
CA LEU A 116 -2.63 0.76 8.63
C LEU A 116 -1.74 0.93 9.87
N ARG A 117 -2.07 0.28 11.00
CA ARG A 117 -1.21 0.26 12.20
C ARG A 117 0.15 -0.39 11.96
N HIS A 118 0.25 -1.30 10.98
CA HIS A 118 1.52 -1.90 10.56
C HIS A 118 2.15 -1.19 9.35
N SER A 119 1.50 -0.17 8.80
CA SER A 119 1.96 0.52 7.58
C SER A 119 2.90 1.67 7.89
N TRP A 120 3.95 1.82 7.09
CA TRP A 120 5.00 2.84 7.21
C TRP A 120 5.15 3.68 5.93
N GLY A 121 4.28 3.45 4.95
CA GLY A 121 4.17 4.19 3.71
C GLY A 121 2.84 3.84 3.03
N PHE A 122 2.36 4.74 2.18
CA PHE A 122 1.07 4.59 1.51
C PHE A 122 1.20 4.74 -0.01
N HIS A 123 0.49 3.91 -0.75
CA HIS A 123 0.17 4.15 -2.14
C HIS A 123 -1.26 4.71 -2.25
N GLY A 124 -1.35 5.89 -2.83
CA GLY A 124 -2.58 6.62 -3.07
C GLY A 124 -3.24 6.19 -4.37
N ARG A 125 -3.99 5.09 -4.31
CA ARG A 125 -4.92 4.65 -5.36
C ARG A 125 -6.30 4.45 -4.73
N VAL A 126 -7.35 4.91 -5.42
CA VAL A 126 -8.75 4.68 -5.00
C VAL A 126 -9.33 3.59 -5.89
N ALA A 127 -9.92 2.58 -5.26
CA ALA A 127 -10.65 1.50 -5.90
C ALA A 127 -12.15 1.57 -5.58
N SER A 128 -12.97 0.92 -6.39
CA SER A 128 -14.27 0.38 -5.96
C SER A 128 -14.18 -1.13 -5.73
N SER A 129 -15.26 -1.75 -5.27
CA SER A 129 -15.41 -3.21 -5.19
C SER A 129 -15.14 -3.92 -6.52
N GLU A 130 -15.36 -3.27 -7.66
CA GLU A 130 -15.26 -3.86 -9.00
C GLU A 130 -14.08 -3.34 -9.82
N GLN A 131 -13.45 -2.24 -9.43
CA GLN A 131 -12.38 -1.59 -10.18
C GLN A 131 -11.24 -1.17 -9.26
N VAL A 132 -10.04 -1.73 -9.50
CA VAL A 132 -8.86 -1.40 -8.67
C VAL A 132 -8.43 0.06 -8.78
N GLN A 133 -8.81 0.75 -9.84
CA GLN A 133 -8.50 2.16 -10.05
C GLN A 133 -9.71 2.85 -10.66
N VAL A 134 -10.31 3.74 -9.89
CA VAL A 134 -11.42 4.59 -10.33
C VAL A 134 -10.97 6.04 -10.48
N SER A 135 -11.65 6.79 -11.34
CA SER A 135 -11.40 8.23 -11.48
C SER A 135 -11.83 8.97 -10.21
N VAL A 136 -10.89 9.64 -9.55
CA VAL A 136 -11.16 10.41 -8.31
C VAL A 136 -11.93 11.70 -8.58
N GLY A 137 -12.02 12.14 -9.84
CA GLY A 137 -12.76 13.33 -10.24
C GLY A 137 -14.23 13.09 -10.58
N PHE A 138 -14.66 11.84 -10.70
CA PHE A 138 -16.01 11.53 -11.16
C PHE A 138 -17.01 11.50 -9.99
N PRO A 139 -18.22 12.08 -10.15
CA PRO A 139 -19.21 12.16 -9.08
C PRO A 139 -19.58 10.80 -8.46
N GLN A 140 -19.72 9.75 -9.27
CA GLN A 140 -20.11 8.42 -8.81
C GLN A 140 -19.02 7.71 -7.97
N HIS A 141 -17.78 8.21 -7.97
CA HIS A 141 -16.69 7.64 -7.18
C HIS A 141 -16.40 8.41 -5.89
N GLN A 142 -17.13 9.50 -5.60
CA GLN A 142 -16.80 10.36 -4.45
C GLN A 142 -16.97 9.64 -3.11
N ALA A 143 -17.94 8.73 -2.97
CA ALA A 143 -18.08 7.92 -1.75
C ALA A 143 -16.81 7.06 -1.49
N TRP A 144 -16.21 6.49 -2.54
CA TRP A 144 -14.94 5.78 -2.44
C TRP A 144 -13.78 6.72 -2.07
N VAL A 145 -13.70 7.90 -2.70
CA VAL A 145 -12.67 8.90 -2.36
C VAL A 145 -12.78 9.31 -0.88
N GLU A 146 -13.99 9.55 -0.37
CA GLU A 146 -14.25 9.87 1.03
C GLU A 146 -13.84 8.73 1.96
N ARG A 147 -14.20 7.48 1.63
CA ARG A 147 -13.83 6.28 2.40
C ARG A 147 -12.31 6.13 2.50
N PHE A 148 -11.61 6.16 1.37
CA PHE A 148 -10.14 6.08 1.33
C PHE A 148 -9.50 7.25 2.09
N THR A 149 -10.07 8.46 1.98
CA THR A 149 -9.61 9.62 2.74
C THR A 149 -9.72 9.40 4.25
N GLY A 150 -10.80 8.79 4.72
CA GLY A 150 -10.98 8.40 6.12
C GLY A 150 -9.93 7.39 6.59
N TRP A 151 -9.64 6.37 5.77
CA TRP A 151 -8.59 5.39 6.07
C TRP A 151 -7.19 6.01 6.08
N TRP A 152 -6.85 6.84 5.09
CA TRP A 152 -5.56 7.54 5.07
C TRP A 152 -5.41 8.49 6.25
N ARG A 153 -6.47 9.20 6.65
CA ARG A 153 -6.49 10.01 7.87
C ARG A 153 -6.14 9.18 9.09
N TYR A 154 -6.84 8.05 9.30
CA TYR A 154 -6.55 7.13 10.40
C TYR A 154 -5.10 6.67 10.39
N GLY A 155 -4.58 6.23 9.23
CA GLY A 155 -3.20 5.78 9.10
C GLY A 155 -2.17 6.86 9.39
N ILE A 156 -2.44 8.11 8.97
CA ILE A 156 -1.60 9.27 9.28
C ILE A 156 -1.62 9.58 10.77
N GLU A 157 -2.79 9.61 11.40
CA GLU A 157 -2.96 9.87 12.84
C GLU A 157 -2.25 8.80 13.69
N ASP A 158 -2.45 7.53 13.36
CA ASP A 158 -1.75 6.42 14.00
C ASP A 158 -0.23 6.55 13.85
N TRP A 159 0.26 6.84 12.63
CA TRP A 159 1.69 7.01 12.37
C TRP A 159 2.29 8.19 13.15
N LEU A 160 1.59 9.34 13.20
CA LEU A 160 2.03 10.54 13.94
C LEU A 160 2.10 10.29 15.46
N ALA A 161 1.30 9.36 15.97
CA ALA A 161 1.32 8.98 17.39
C ALA A 161 2.45 8.01 17.77
N ARG A 162 3.19 7.45 16.78
CA ARG A 162 4.27 6.49 17.06
C ARG A 162 5.51 7.20 17.62
N PRO A 163 6.12 6.70 18.70
CA PRO A 163 7.28 7.34 19.35
C PRO A 163 8.51 7.40 18.43
N ASP A 164 8.67 6.42 17.55
CA ASP A 164 9.82 6.26 16.65
C ASP A 164 9.47 6.58 15.18
N ALA A 165 8.46 7.41 14.96
CA ALA A 165 8.08 7.82 13.61
C ALA A 165 9.26 8.56 12.92
N PRO A 166 9.66 8.17 11.70
CA PRO A 166 10.74 8.84 10.98
C PRO A 166 10.32 10.27 10.60
N ASN A 167 11.24 11.05 10.04
CA ASN A 167 10.97 12.47 9.72
C ASN A 167 9.87 12.68 8.65
N SER A 168 9.54 11.64 7.87
CA SER A 168 8.55 11.72 6.80
C SER A 168 7.80 10.41 6.60
N LEU A 169 6.52 10.54 6.26
CA LEU A 169 5.66 9.46 5.79
C LEU A 169 5.49 9.58 4.26
N SER A 170 5.75 8.49 3.52
CA SER A 170 5.55 8.48 2.08
C SER A 170 4.07 8.31 1.72
N PHE A 171 3.63 9.09 0.73
CA PHE A 171 2.37 8.87 0.02
C PHE A 171 2.62 8.99 -1.48
N THR A 172 2.74 7.86 -2.16
CA THR A 172 2.99 7.80 -3.61
C THR A 172 1.67 7.71 -4.35
N CYS A 173 1.34 8.68 -5.23
CA CYS A 173 0.15 8.59 -6.08
C CYS A 173 0.38 7.51 -7.16
N GLU A 174 -0.11 6.30 -6.92
CA GLU A 174 0.19 5.12 -7.74
C GLU A 174 -0.86 4.92 -8.85
N LEU A 175 -1.12 5.94 -9.68
CA LEU A 175 -2.09 5.82 -10.78
C LEU A 175 -1.46 5.14 -12.00
N GLY A 176 -1.78 3.85 -12.18
CA GLY A 176 -1.25 3.02 -13.25
C GLY A 176 -1.83 3.37 -14.64
N PRO A 177 -1.05 3.20 -15.72
CA PRO A 177 -1.55 3.32 -17.09
C PRO A 177 -2.51 2.17 -17.43
N PRO A 178 -3.18 2.16 -18.60
CA PRO A 178 -3.95 1.01 -19.06
C PRO A 178 -3.15 -0.30 -18.91
N PRO A 179 -3.75 -1.38 -18.38
CA PRO A 179 -5.19 -1.56 -18.13
C PRO A 179 -5.69 -1.11 -16.74
N TYR A 180 -4.85 -0.48 -15.90
CA TYR A 180 -5.33 0.12 -14.64
C TYR A 180 -6.26 1.31 -14.92
N ALA A 181 -5.81 2.23 -15.78
CA ALA A 181 -6.65 3.32 -16.24
C ALA A 181 -7.81 2.77 -17.08
N ILE A 182 -9.03 3.18 -16.74
CA ILE A 182 -10.22 2.83 -17.52
C ILE A 182 -10.12 3.53 -18.88
N THR A 183 -10.40 2.77 -19.93
CA THR A 183 -10.33 3.26 -21.32
C THR A 183 -11.71 3.24 -21.97
N ASP A 184 -11.92 4.12 -22.94
CA ASP A 184 -13.10 4.11 -23.80
C ASP A 184 -13.03 2.96 -24.83
N ALA A 185 -14.05 2.86 -25.68
CA ALA A 185 -14.10 1.85 -26.74
C ALA A 185 -12.97 1.99 -27.78
N ASN A 186 -12.26 3.12 -27.81
CA ASN A 186 -11.13 3.38 -28.71
C ASN A 186 -9.77 3.15 -28.03
N GLY A 187 -9.75 2.74 -26.76
CA GLY A 187 -8.54 2.52 -25.98
C GLY A 187 -7.92 3.81 -25.39
N GLY A 188 -8.62 4.95 -25.46
CA GLY A 188 -8.20 6.20 -24.84
C GLY A 188 -8.57 6.23 -23.36
N GLU A 189 -7.66 6.69 -22.49
CA GLU A 189 -7.96 6.85 -21.06
C GLU A 189 -9.14 7.82 -20.86
N ILE A 190 -10.14 7.45 -20.05
CA ILE A 190 -11.31 8.31 -19.81
C ILE A 190 -11.07 9.38 -18.73
N SER A 191 -9.94 9.29 -18.01
CA SER A 191 -9.48 10.29 -17.04
C SER A 191 -8.05 10.73 -17.32
N ASP A 192 -7.69 11.94 -16.88
CA ASP A 192 -6.32 12.45 -16.91
C ASP A 192 -5.60 12.08 -15.61
N ARG A 193 -4.79 11.01 -15.66
CA ARG A 193 -4.05 10.53 -14.49
C ARG A 193 -3.09 11.55 -13.90
N TRP A 194 -2.51 12.45 -14.69
CA TRP A 194 -1.62 13.48 -14.16
C TRP A 194 -2.43 14.49 -13.34
N ALA A 195 -3.54 14.96 -13.88
CA ALA A 195 -4.44 15.85 -13.16
C ALA A 195 -5.02 15.19 -11.88
N GLU A 196 -5.34 13.89 -11.95
CA GLU A 196 -5.82 13.13 -10.78
C GLU A 196 -4.75 12.92 -9.72
N ALA A 197 -3.50 12.63 -10.10
CA ALA A 197 -2.38 12.55 -9.17
C ALA A 197 -2.15 13.88 -8.45
N LEU A 198 -2.27 15.02 -9.15
CA LEU A 198 -2.19 16.35 -8.53
C LEU A 198 -3.34 16.61 -7.54
N LYS A 199 -4.56 16.15 -7.85
CA LYS A 199 -5.71 16.24 -6.93
C LYS A 199 -5.47 15.40 -5.67
N LEU A 200 -5.04 14.15 -5.82
CA LEU A 200 -4.70 13.26 -4.69
C LEU A 200 -3.59 13.84 -3.82
N LYS A 201 -2.54 14.40 -4.45
CA LYS A 201 -1.48 15.11 -3.74
C LYS A 201 -2.01 16.28 -2.91
N THR A 202 -2.91 17.11 -3.46
CA THR A 202 -3.51 18.22 -2.72
C THR A 202 -4.36 17.71 -1.56
N LEU A 203 -5.21 16.71 -1.82
CA LEU A 203 -6.07 16.07 -0.82
C LEU A 203 -5.27 15.55 0.36
N ILE A 204 -4.23 14.73 0.12
CA ILE A 204 -3.47 14.12 1.21
C ILE A 204 -2.68 15.15 2.01
N ARG A 205 -2.21 16.23 1.39
CA ARG A 205 -1.56 17.34 2.13
C ARG A 205 -2.53 18.04 3.08
N GLN A 206 -3.77 18.25 2.64
CA GLN A 206 -4.81 18.82 3.51
C GLN A 206 -5.18 17.88 4.67
N VAL A 207 -5.25 16.57 4.41
CA VAL A 207 -5.44 15.57 5.47
C VAL A 207 -4.30 15.64 6.47
N TRP A 208 -3.05 15.58 6.00
CA TRP A 208 -1.85 15.70 6.84
C TRP A 208 -1.86 16.95 7.72
N GLU A 209 -2.08 18.13 7.13
CA GLU A 209 -2.17 19.41 7.86
C GLU A 209 -3.33 19.43 8.88
N SER A 210 -4.39 18.66 8.66
CA SER A 210 -5.48 18.52 9.63
C SER A 210 -5.15 17.58 10.79
N CYS A 211 -4.31 16.57 10.58
CA CYS A 211 -3.89 15.61 11.62
C CYS A 211 -2.79 16.17 12.53
N GLN A 212 -2.07 17.21 12.11
CA GLN A 212 -1.04 17.89 12.91
C GLN A 212 -1.60 18.99 13.84
N ARG A 213 -2.89 19.33 13.72
CA ARG A 213 -3.56 20.36 14.52
C ARG A 213 -4.16 19.77 15.77
#